data_AF-A0A6N3EC14-F1
#
_entry.id   AF-A0A6N3EC14-F1
#
_cell.length_a   1.000
_cell.length_b   1.000
_cell.length_c   1.000
_cell.angle_alpha   90.00
_cell.angle_beta   90.00
_cell.angle_gamma   90.00
#
_symmetry.space_group_name_H-M   'P 1'
#
loop_
_entity.id
_entity.type
_entity.pdbx_description
1 polymer ?
#
loop_
_entity_poly.entity_id
_entity_poly.type
_entity_poly.pdbx_seq_one_letter_code
_entity_poly.pdbx_strand_id
1 'polypeptide(L)'
;MKKSLQFFFIVCFAVLLLASCGEEELSIDDSKEVSETVTSASKAVENGDLDLMLIQDESVIFPQSQGVYDFHENELTIVKQYLPMADLEDSSASSSDVALYEGQIESDFQRHFSHSEVQLSNDPYQIYEITYQDALYIVEGKRLTIMADGRTFEFTLDPNNQKAYDQNGVSYDIQVDQ
;
A
#
# COMPACT_ATOMS: atom_id res chain seq x y z
N MET A 1 -44.04 45.14 -39.46
CA MET A 1 -43.85 43.79 -40.05
C MET A 1 -42.45 43.30 -39.68
N LYS A 2 -42.35 42.05 -39.17
CA LYS A 2 -41.15 41.18 -39.01
C LYS A 2 -40.09 41.67 -37.99
N LYS A 3 -39.97 41.01 -36.81
CA LYS A 3 -39.16 39.79 -36.50
C LYS A 3 -37.66 40.09 -36.73
N SER A 4 -36.71 39.92 -35.80
CA SER A 4 -36.56 38.93 -34.73
C SER A 4 -35.29 39.20 -33.89
N LEU A 5 -35.26 38.59 -32.68
CA LEU A 5 -34.08 38.05 -31.96
C LEU A 5 -33.04 39.06 -31.43
N GLN A 6 -33.05 39.39 -30.14
CA GLN A 6 -32.45 38.62 -29.04
C GLN A 6 -31.00 38.22 -29.31
N PHE A 7 -30.06 38.83 -28.57
CA PHE A 7 -28.90 38.22 -27.89
C PHE A 7 -27.88 39.32 -27.58
N PHE A 8 -28.10 40.12 -26.53
CA PHE A 8 -27.03 40.96 -25.96
C PHE A 8 -27.32 41.30 -24.48
N PHE A 9 -27.90 40.34 -23.77
CA PHE A 9 -27.84 40.30 -22.31
C PHE A 9 -26.97 39.09 -21.96
N ILE A 10 -26.17 39.19 -20.90
CA ILE A 10 -25.13 38.23 -20.46
C ILE A 10 -23.72 38.52 -21.02
N VAL A 11 -23.24 39.76 -20.97
CA VAL A 11 -21.78 40.05 -20.95
C VAL A 11 -21.49 41.24 -20.03
N CYS A 12 -21.94 41.20 -18.77
CA CYS A 12 -21.55 42.21 -17.77
C CYS A 12 -21.40 41.68 -16.33
N PHE A 13 -21.49 40.37 -16.10
CA PHE A 13 -21.50 39.82 -14.74
C PHE A 13 -20.36 38.83 -14.43
N ALA A 14 -19.25 38.89 -15.17
CA ALA A 14 -18.14 37.94 -15.06
C ALA A 14 -16.80 38.55 -14.60
N VAL A 15 -16.80 39.72 -13.93
CA VAL A 15 -15.54 40.42 -13.56
C VAL A 15 -15.45 40.80 -12.07
N LEU A 16 -16.31 40.30 -11.18
CA LEU A 16 -16.29 40.74 -9.77
C LEU A 16 -16.28 39.63 -8.70
N LEU A 17 -15.87 38.41 -9.05
CA LEU A 17 -15.68 37.32 -8.06
C LEU A 17 -14.24 36.81 -7.99
N LEU A 18 -13.26 37.70 -8.19
CA LEU A 18 -11.84 37.43 -7.95
C LEU A 18 -11.25 38.49 -7.02
N ALA A 19 -11.71 38.51 -5.76
CA ALA A 19 -10.99 39.12 -4.65
C ALA A 19 -11.62 38.68 -3.33
N SER A 20 -10.99 37.67 -2.70
CA SER A 20 -10.84 37.49 -1.25
C SER A 20 -10.82 35.99 -0.91
N CYS A 21 -9.72 35.30 -1.26
CA CYS A 21 -9.21 34.28 -0.35
C CYS A 21 -8.76 35.04 0.89
N GLY A 22 -9.61 35.05 1.93
CA GLY A 22 -9.11 35.38 3.26
C GLY A 22 -8.11 34.30 3.63
N GLU A 23 -6.89 34.68 3.98
CA GLU A 23 -6.02 33.80 4.76
C GLU A 23 -6.76 33.52 6.07
N GLU A 24 -7.37 32.34 6.18
CA GLU A 24 -7.68 31.79 7.49
C GLU A 24 -6.34 31.43 8.11
N GLU A 25 -5.83 32.35 8.93
CA GLU A 25 -4.75 32.08 9.87
C GLU A 25 -5.30 31.07 10.88
N LEU A 26 -5.21 29.78 10.54
CA LEU A 26 -5.42 28.68 11.48
C LEU A 26 -4.31 28.78 12.52
N SER A 27 -4.59 29.50 13.61
CA SER A 27 -3.77 29.43 14.80
C SER A 27 -3.77 27.98 15.28
N ILE A 28 -2.68 27.25 15.00
CA ILE A 28 -2.42 25.95 15.60
C ILE A 28 -2.21 26.24 17.09
N ASP A 29 -3.17 25.82 17.90
CA ASP A 29 -3.01 25.80 19.34
C ASP A 29 -2.04 24.66 19.68
N ASP A 30 -0.75 24.98 19.74
CA ASP A 30 0.36 24.08 20.14
C ASP A 30 0.19 23.51 21.56
N SER A 31 -0.89 23.85 22.28
CA SER A 31 -1.16 23.35 23.63
C SER A 31 -2.09 22.14 23.71
N LYS A 32 -2.62 21.67 22.56
CA LYS A 32 -3.25 20.35 22.52
C LYS A 32 -2.20 19.33 22.12
N GLU A 33 -1.49 18.84 23.13
CA GLU A 33 -0.75 17.58 23.08
C GLU A 33 -1.70 16.54 22.46
N VAL A 34 -1.51 16.29 21.16
CA VAL A 34 -2.08 15.12 20.50
C VAL A 34 -1.53 13.98 21.32
N SER A 35 -2.40 13.31 22.05
CA SER A 35 -2.06 12.10 22.79
C SER A 35 -1.59 11.09 21.75
N GLU A 36 -0.30 11.12 21.43
CA GLU A 36 0.45 10.06 20.77
C GLU A 36 0.52 8.89 21.74
N THR A 37 -0.65 8.31 21.96
CA THR A 37 -0.80 7.01 22.56
C THR A 37 -1.78 6.25 21.69
N VAL A 38 -1.36 6.02 20.43
CA VAL A 38 -1.60 4.69 19.86
C VAL A 38 -0.67 3.77 20.63
N THR A 39 -1.05 3.43 21.85
CA THR A 39 -0.38 2.39 22.60
C THR A 39 -0.83 1.09 21.97
N SER A 40 -0.18 0.70 20.87
CA SER A 40 -0.29 -0.64 20.32
C SER A 40 0.29 -1.59 21.35
N ALA A 41 -0.55 -2.02 22.29
CA ALA A 41 -0.35 -3.27 22.98
C ALA A 41 -0.63 -4.37 21.94
N SER A 42 0.30 -4.53 20.99
CA SER A 42 0.26 -5.56 19.94
C SER A 42 0.08 -6.91 20.62
N LYS A 43 -1.07 -7.53 20.36
CA LYS A 43 -1.34 -8.90 20.81
C LYS A 43 -0.63 -9.88 19.89
N ALA A 44 -0.42 -11.10 20.38
CA ALA A 44 0.05 -12.18 19.53
C ALA A 44 -0.99 -12.43 18.42
N VAL A 45 -0.53 -12.71 17.19
CA VAL A 45 -1.41 -13.18 16.12
C VAL A 45 -1.92 -14.56 16.52
N GLU A 46 -3.22 -14.68 16.70
CA GLU A 46 -3.90 -15.91 17.03
C GLU A 46 -4.97 -16.21 15.97
N ASN A 47 -5.35 -17.49 15.85
CA ASN A 47 -6.45 -17.89 14.97
C ASN A 47 -7.75 -17.18 15.39
N GLY A 48 -8.43 -16.54 14.44
CA GLY A 48 -9.71 -15.87 14.67
C GLY A 48 -10.07 -14.91 13.55
N ASP A 49 -11.07 -14.06 13.84
CA ASP A 49 -11.60 -13.04 12.92
C ASP A 49 -11.07 -11.64 13.29
N LEU A 50 -9.85 -11.56 13.87
CA LEU A 50 -9.26 -10.27 14.23
C LEU A 50 -8.68 -9.61 12.98
N ASP A 51 -8.71 -8.29 12.96
CA ASP A 51 -8.05 -7.52 11.93
C ASP A 51 -6.53 -7.67 12.09
N LEU A 52 -5.85 -7.90 10.97
CA LEU A 52 -4.42 -8.16 10.91
C LEU A 52 -3.80 -7.34 9.80
N MET A 53 -2.86 -6.46 10.17
CA MET A 53 -2.09 -5.70 9.21
C MET A 53 -0.61 -6.06 9.30
N LEU A 54 0.00 -6.36 8.16
CA LEU A 54 1.43 -6.58 8.00
C LEU A 54 2.01 -5.41 7.23
N ILE A 55 2.84 -4.59 7.86
CA ILE A 55 3.48 -3.43 7.23
C ILE A 55 4.96 -3.71 7.04
N GLN A 56 5.44 -3.66 5.81
CA GLN A 56 6.85 -3.89 5.51
C GLN A 56 7.75 -2.92 6.28
N ASP A 57 8.83 -3.46 6.85
CA ASP A 57 10.00 -2.67 7.27
C ASP A 57 10.91 -2.33 6.09
N GLU A 58 11.73 -1.29 6.24
CA GLU A 58 12.83 -1.04 5.32
C GLU A 58 13.66 -2.32 5.09
N SER A 59 13.72 -2.78 3.84
CA SER A 59 14.39 -4.00 3.44
C SER A 59 15.26 -3.73 2.23
N VAL A 60 16.53 -4.14 2.34
CA VAL A 60 17.49 -4.12 1.22
C VAL A 60 17.58 -5.48 0.52
N ILE A 61 16.83 -6.47 1.00
CA ILE A 61 16.97 -7.88 0.61
C ILE A 61 16.10 -8.21 -0.62
N PHE A 62 15.04 -7.43 -0.84
CA PHE A 62 14.12 -7.60 -1.95
C PHE A 62 13.81 -6.23 -2.57
N PRO A 63 13.66 -6.16 -3.90
CA PRO A 63 13.47 -4.90 -4.63
C PRO A 63 12.04 -4.33 -4.53
N GLN A 64 11.66 -4.00 -3.31
CA GLN A 64 10.33 -3.49 -2.95
C GLN A 64 10.50 -2.36 -1.94
N SER A 65 9.98 -1.19 -2.29
CA SER A 65 10.00 -0.03 -1.39
C SER A 65 8.93 -0.13 -0.31
N GLN A 66 7.77 -0.71 -0.66
CA GLN A 66 6.61 -0.79 0.23
C GLN A 66 5.84 -2.08 -0.02
N GLY A 67 5.33 -2.65 1.07
CA GLY A 67 4.51 -3.85 1.05
C GLY A 67 3.56 -3.84 2.24
N VAL A 68 2.27 -3.97 1.98
CA VAL A 68 1.25 -4.07 3.02
C VAL A 68 0.34 -5.24 2.71
N TYR A 69 0.00 -6.00 3.74
CA TYR A 69 -1.12 -6.93 3.73
C TYR A 69 -2.08 -6.48 4.82
N ASP A 70 -3.25 -6.01 4.43
CA ASP A 70 -4.30 -5.52 5.31
C ASP A 70 -5.46 -6.51 5.27
N PHE A 71 -5.66 -7.24 6.35
CA PHE A 71 -6.75 -8.19 6.53
C PHE A 71 -7.80 -7.58 7.47
N HIS A 72 -9.00 -7.36 6.95
CA HIS A 72 -10.10 -6.75 7.69
C HIS A 72 -11.43 -7.39 7.26
N GLU A 73 -12.26 -7.82 8.21
CA GLU A 73 -13.61 -8.38 7.96
C GLU A 73 -13.68 -9.41 6.79
N ASN A 74 -12.75 -10.39 6.76
CA ASN A 74 -12.63 -11.39 5.68
C ASN A 74 -12.26 -10.85 4.30
N GLU A 75 -11.74 -9.63 4.23
CA GLU A 75 -11.13 -9.04 3.05
C GLU A 75 -9.61 -8.98 3.24
N LEU A 76 -8.85 -9.26 2.18
CA LEU A 76 -7.40 -9.06 2.15
C LEU A 76 -7.06 -8.04 1.07
N THR A 77 -6.58 -6.87 1.48
CA THR A 77 -5.99 -5.88 0.57
C THR A 77 -4.46 -5.99 0.61
N ILE A 78 -3.85 -6.10 -0.57
CA ILE A 78 -2.40 -6.19 -0.73
C ILE A 78 -1.92 -4.98 -1.52
N VAL A 79 -0.98 -4.24 -0.93
CA VAL A 79 -0.32 -3.11 -1.58
C VAL A 79 1.15 -3.42 -1.76
N LYS A 80 1.68 -3.17 -2.96
CA LYS A 80 3.10 -3.40 -3.31
C LYS A 80 3.63 -2.24 -4.14
N GLN A 81 4.87 -1.84 -3.87
CA GLN A 81 5.64 -0.93 -4.71
C GLN A 81 7.00 -1.55 -4.99
N TYR A 82 7.26 -1.87 -6.25
CA TYR A 82 8.53 -2.45 -6.68
C TYR A 82 9.52 -1.35 -7.05
N LEU A 83 10.80 -1.60 -6.77
CA LEU A 83 11.90 -0.75 -7.20
C LEU A 83 12.55 -1.42 -8.41
N PRO A 84 12.21 -1.05 -9.65
CA PRO A 84 12.95 -1.53 -10.81
C PRO A 84 14.41 -1.07 -10.71
N MET A 85 15.34 -1.87 -11.22
CA MET A 85 16.80 -1.63 -11.15
C MET A 85 17.29 -0.31 -11.79
N ALA A 86 16.40 0.51 -12.35
CA ALA A 86 16.72 1.77 -13.02
C ALA A 86 17.53 2.75 -12.15
N ASP A 87 17.48 2.61 -10.82
CA ASP A 87 18.19 3.49 -9.87
C ASP A 87 19.48 2.90 -9.26
N LEU A 88 19.89 1.68 -9.64
CA LEU A 88 21.23 1.18 -9.33
C LEU A 88 22.22 1.70 -10.38
N GLU A 89 22.44 3.02 -10.38
CA GLU A 89 23.45 3.71 -11.22
C GLU A 89 24.92 3.34 -10.88
N ASP A 90 25.15 2.31 -10.06
CA ASP A 90 26.47 1.74 -9.89
C ASP A 90 26.75 0.74 -11.02
N SER A 91 27.58 1.17 -11.96
CA SER A 91 27.99 0.48 -13.19
C SER A 91 28.76 -0.85 -12.99
N SER A 92 28.61 -1.51 -11.84
CA SER A 92 29.28 -2.76 -11.46
C SER A 92 28.38 -4.00 -11.43
N ALA A 93 27.05 -3.85 -11.55
CA ALA A 93 26.14 -5.00 -11.59
C ALA A 93 26.34 -5.81 -12.88
N SER A 94 26.46 -7.13 -12.77
CA SER A 94 26.56 -7.99 -13.94
C SER A 94 25.20 -8.17 -14.60
N SER A 95 25.16 -8.54 -15.88
CA SER A 95 23.89 -8.85 -16.57
C SER A 95 23.12 -10.00 -15.93
N SER A 96 23.82 -10.93 -15.26
CA SER A 96 23.18 -11.98 -14.47
C SER A 96 22.50 -11.45 -13.21
N ASP A 97 23.09 -10.46 -12.55
CA ASP A 97 22.49 -9.84 -11.36
C ASP A 97 21.23 -9.08 -11.75
N VAL A 98 21.28 -8.38 -12.90
CA VAL A 98 20.11 -7.70 -13.49
C VAL A 98 18.97 -8.67 -13.74
N ALA A 99 19.24 -9.76 -14.45
CA ALA A 99 18.22 -10.73 -14.80
C ALA A 99 17.62 -11.44 -13.57
N LEU A 100 18.44 -11.68 -12.54
CA LEU A 100 17.96 -12.26 -11.27
C LEU A 100 17.04 -11.29 -10.54
N TYR A 101 17.41 -10.01 -10.48
CA TYR A 101 16.64 -8.96 -9.84
C TYR A 101 15.27 -8.75 -10.52
N GLU A 102 15.27 -8.60 -11.85
CA GLU A 102 14.04 -8.47 -12.64
C GLU A 102 13.15 -9.71 -12.50
N GLY A 103 13.76 -10.90 -12.51
CA GLY A 103 13.05 -12.16 -12.32
C GLY A 103 12.39 -12.29 -10.93
N GLN A 104 13.02 -11.74 -9.89
CA GLN A 104 12.43 -11.68 -8.54
C GLN A 104 11.19 -10.79 -8.49
N ILE A 105 11.25 -9.59 -9.07
CA ILE A 105 10.10 -8.68 -9.17
C ILE A 105 8.97 -9.34 -9.95
N GLU A 106 9.26 -9.84 -11.15
CA GLU A 106 8.25 -10.46 -12.02
C GLU A 106 7.58 -11.64 -11.31
N SER A 107 8.36 -12.52 -10.68
CA SER A 107 7.81 -13.67 -9.94
C SER A 107 6.90 -13.24 -8.79
N ASP A 108 7.29 -12.22 -8.03
CA ASP A 108 6.48 -11.71 -6.92
C ASP A 108 5.21 -11.01 -7.44
N PHE A 109 5.34 -10.21 -8.50
CA PHE A 109 4.23 -9.54 -9.15
C PHE A 109 3.20 -10.55 -9.66
N GLN A 110 3.63 -11.59 -10.37
CA GLN A 110 2.73 -12.63 -10.88
C GLN A 110 2.04 -13.40 -9.74
N ARG A 111 2.71 -13.60 -8.60
CA ARG A 111 2.08 -14.23 -7.43
C ARG A 111 0.94 -13.39 -6.85
N HIS A 112 1.06 -12.06 -6.88
CA HIS A 112 0.08 -11.15 -6.26
C HIS A 112 -0.97 -10.59 -7.22
N PHE A 113 -0.63 -10.33 -8.48
CA PHE A 113 -1.43 -9.49 -9.38
C PHE A 113 -1.83 -10.16 -10.70
N SER A 114 -1.41 -11.41 -10.97
CA SER A 114 -1.69 -12.09 -12.27
C SER A 114 -3.16 -12.34 -12.59
N HIS A 115 -4.07 -12.16 -11.62
CA HIS A 115 -5.52 -12.23 -11.85
C HIS A 115 -6.17 -10.86 -12.06
N SER A 116 -5.41 -9.78 -11.97
CA SER A 116 -5.87 -8.43 -12.30
C SER A 116 -5.55 -8.09 -13.77
N GLU A 117 -6.15 -7.02 -14.29
CA GLU A 117 -5.77 -6.47 -15.59
C GLU A 117 -4.50 -5.59 -15.52
N VAL A 118 -3.91 -5.44 -14.33
CA VAL A 118 -2.74 -4.59 -14.11
C VAL A 118 -1.50 -5.27 -14.67
N GLN A 119 -0.66 -4.48 -15.33
CA GLN A 119 0.61 -4.94 -15.89
C GLN A 119 1.76 -4.34 -15.10
N LEU A 120 2.83 -5.13 -14.94
CA LEU A 120 4.05 -4.64 -14.33
C LEU A 120 4.64 -3.49 -15.17
N SER A 121 4.83 -2.36 -14.52
CA SER A 121 5.43 -1.13 -15.03
C SER A 121 6.87 -0.99 -14.54
N ASN A 122 7.69 -0.30 -15.34
CA ASN A 122 9.05 0.10 -14.97
C ASN A 122 9.10 1.45 -14.22
N ASP A 123 7.95 2.02 -13.86
CA ASP A 123 7.88 3.24 -13.04
C ASP A 123 8.12 2.89 -11.56
N PRO A 124 9.21 3.37 -10.91
CA PRO A 124 9.51 3.08 -9.52
C PRO A 124 8.48 3.68 -8.54
N TYR A 125 7.64 4.61 -9.00
CA TYR A 125 6.57 5.20 -8.20
C TYR A 125 5.22 4.49 -8.39
N GLN A 126 5.16 3.45 -9.23
CA GLN A 126 3.93 2.70 -9.43
C GLN A 126 3.60 1.87 -8.18
N ILE A 127 2.44 2.15 -7.60
CA ILE A 127 1.84 1.38 -6.51
C ILE A 127 0.82 0.42 -7.12
N TYR A 128 0.90 -0.85 -6.72
CA TYR A 128 -0.03 -1.90 -7.11
C TYR A 128 -0.89 -2.25 -5.91
N GLU A 129 -2.20 -2.35 -6.13
CA GLU A 129 -3.18 -2.67 -5.11
C GLU A 129 -4.14 -3.72 -5.65
N ILE A 130 -4.45 -4.72 -4.83
CA ILE A 130 -5.46 -5.73 -5.13
C ILE A 130 -6.18 -6.12 -3.85
N THR A 131 -7.49 -6.31 -3.97
CA THR A 131 -8.36 -6.72 -2.86
C THR A 131 -8.97 -8.07 -3.17
N TYR A 132 -8.89 -8.98 -2.21
CA TYR A 132 -9.47 -10.31 -2.26
C TYR A 132 -10.59 -10.43 -1.24
N GLN A 133 -11.72 -10.97 -1.69
CA GLN A 133 -12.88 -11.28 -0.84
C GLN A 133 -12.77 -12.70 -0.28
N ASP A 134 -13.59 -13.00 0.74
CA ASP A 134 -13.67 -14.32 1.39
C ASP A 134 -12.30 -14.83 1.87
N ALA A 135 -11.44 -13.91 2.28
CA ALA A 135 -10.12 -14.20 2.80
C ALA A 135 -10.22 -14.76 4.23
N LEU A 136 -9.24 -15.59 4.58
CA LEU A 136 -9.06 -16.08 5.94
C LEU A 136 -7.58 -16.29 6.23
N TYR A 137 -7.17 -16.15 7.49
CA TYR A 137 -5.82 -16.50 7.90
C TYR A 137 -5.80 -17.60 8.97
N ILE A 138 -4.72 -18.37 8.98
CA ILE A 138 -4.48 -19.43 9.96
C ILE A 138 -3.07 -19.27 10.51
N VAL A 139 -2.93 -19.39 11.83
CA VAL A 139 -1.68 -19.47 12.56
C VAL A 139 -1.46 -20.90 13.07
N GLU A 140 -0.39 -21.52 12.60
CA GLU A 140 0.07 -22.85 13.03
C GLU A 140 1.52 -22.78 13.53
N GLY A 141 1.68 -22.73 14.85
CA GLY A 141 3.00 -22.57 15.46
C GLY A 141 3.63 -21.23 15.09
N LYS A 142 4.71 -21.24 14.30
CA LYS A 142 5.38 -20.03 13.79
C LYS A 142 4.96 -19.66 12.37
N ARG A 143 3.93 -20.27 11.83
CA ARG A 143 3.50 -20.06 10.45
C ARG A 143 2.18 -19.31 10.44
N LEU A 144 2.16 -18.15 9.80
CA LEU A 144 0.95 -17.44 9.41
C LEU A 144 0.67 -17.75 7.94
N THR A 145 -0.54 -18.14 7.63
CA THR A 145 -0.98 -18.46 6.27
C THR A 145 -2.25 -17.67 5.99
N ILE A 146 -2.21 -16.72 5.06
CA ILE A 146 -3.39 -15.99 4.58
C ILE A 146 -3.84 -16.64 3.28
N MET A 147 -5.12 -16.96 3.15
CA MET A 147 -5.71 -17.58 1.98
C MET A 147 -6.81 -16.69 1.43
N ALA A 148 -6.81 -16.46 0.13
CA ALA A 148 -7.83 -15.66 -0.55
C ALA A 148 -7.87 -16.02 -2.03
N ASP A 149 -9.06 -16.14 -2.62
CA ASP A 149 -9.26 -16.48 -4.06
C ASP A 149 -8.40 -17.66 -4.56
N GLY A 150 -8.32 -18.75 -3.78
CA GLY A 150 -7.52 -19.93 -4.11
C GLY A 150 -6.00 -19.73 -4.06
N ARG A 151 -5.53 -18.57 -3.58
CA ARG A 151 -4.13 -18.24 -3.36
C ARG A 151 -3.76 -18.41 -1.88
N THR A 152 -2.46 -18.55 -1.64
CA THR A 152 -1.89 -18.66 -0.31
C THR A 152 -0.69 -17.74 -0.18
N PHE A 153 -0.68 -16.91 0.85
CA PHE A 153 0.42 -16.04 1.25
C PHE A 153 0.96 -16.55 2.59
N GLU A 154 2.23 -16.97 2.60
CA GLU A 154 2.85 -17.61 3.75
C GLU A 154 3.88 -16.70 4.40
N PHE A 155 3.82 -16.65 5.73
CA PHE A 155 4.74 -15.87 6.55
C PHE A 155 5.29 -16.71 7.70
N THR A 156 6.55 -16.48 8.03
CA THR A 156 7.17 -16.98 9.27
C THR A 156 7.04 -15.91 10.34
N LEU A 157 6.38 -16.23 11.44
CA LEU A 157 6.22 -15.37 12.61
C LEU A 157 7.44 -15.43 13.52
N ASP A 158 7.92 -14.26 13.93
CA ASP A 158 8.80 -14.05 15.05
C ASP A 158 8.04 -13.32 16.18
N PRO A 159 7.34 -14.07 17.05
CA PRO A 159 6.47 -13.49 18.07
C PRO A 159 7.24 -12.71 19.14
N ASN A 160 8.56 -12.93 19.28
CA ASN A 160 9.36 -12.18 20.24
C ASN A 160 9.59 -10.73 19.79
N ASN A 161 9.58 -10.50 18.49
CA ASN A 161 9.88 -9.21 17.87
C ASN A 161 8.66 -8.61 17.15
N GLN A 162 7.50 -9.29 17.20
CA GLN A 162 6.27 -8.88 16.49
C GLN A 162 6.49 -8.71 14.98
N LYS A 163 7.33 -9.58 14.40
CA LYS A 163 7.63 -9.56 12.97
C LYS A 163 7.05 -10.77 12.25
N ALA A 164 6.72 -10.57 10.99
CA ALA A 164 6.46 -11.62 10.02
C ALA A 164 7.51 -11.54 8.90
N TYR A 165 7.87 -12.68 8.31
CA TYR A 165 8.78 -12.75 7.17
C TYR A 165 8.14 -13.51 6.02
N ASP A 166 8.09 -12.91 4.83
CA ASP A 166 7.58 -13.59 3.64
C ASP A 166 8.61 -14.55 3.02
N GLN A 167 8.23 -15.20 1.93
CA GLN A 167 9.08 -16.16 1.20
C GLN A 167 10.33 -15.51 0.56
N ASN A 168 10.34 -14.18 0.39
CA ASN A 168 11.49 -13.43 -0.12
C ASN A 168 12.39 -12.93 1.04
N GLY A 169 12.01 -13.21 2.30
CA GLY A 169 12.71 -12.74 3.49
C GLY A 169 12.43 -11.28 3.84
N VAL A 170 11.44 -10.65 3.22
CA VAL A 170 11.01 -9.28 3.58
C VAL A 170 10.37 -9.34 4.96
N SER A 171 10.78 -8.42 5.84
CA SER A 171 10.24 -8.31 7.19
C SER A 171 9.05 -7.35 7.22
N TYR A 172 8.06 -7.69 8.03
CA TYR A 172 6.86 -6.91 8.24
C TYR A 172 6.60 -6.77 9.74
N ASP A 173 6.27 -5.56 10.18
CA ASP A 173 5.62 -5.31 11.45
C ASP A 173 4.20 -5.86 11.46
N ILE A 174 3.83 -6.48 12.58
CA ILE A 174 2.50 -7.03 12.79
C ILE A 174 1.69 -6.05 13.63
N GLN A 175 0.52 -5.67 13.14
CA GLN A 175 -0.51 -4.94 13.89
C GLN A 175 -1.79 -5.78 13.94
N VAL A 176 -2.45 -5.82 15.11
CA VAL A 176 -3.67 -6.59 15.34
C VAL A 176 -4.65 -5.72 16.11
N ASP A 177 -5.81 -5.44 15.51
CA ASP A 177 -6.88 -4.60 16.07
C ASP A 177 -8.12 -5.42 16.48
N GLN A 178 -8.95 -4.86 17.37
CA GLN A 178 -10.15 -5.48 17.95
C GLN A 178 -11.40 -4.64 17.75
#